data_AF-A0A066WYY1-F1
#
_entry.id   AF-A0A066WYY1-F1
#
_cell.length_a   1.000
_cell.length_b   1.000
_cell.length_c   1.000
_cell.angle_alpha   90.00
_cell.angle_beta   90.00
_cell.angle_gamma   90.00
#
_symmetry.space_group_name_H-M   'P 1'
#
loop_
_entity.id
_entity.type
_entity.pdbx_description
1 polymer ?
#
loop_
_entity_poly.entity_id
_entity_poly.type
_entity_poly.pdbx_seq_one_letter_code
_entity_poly.pdbx_strand_id
1 'polypeptide(L)'
;MKGHISAVIRSWASPNRDAITVISTTTNAAPIIAGGIFHSPEMSSFRARSRSEAGWFLAGLSSSFPDLGTDEGNLSELRFCNTDLKPGCKVFHVPKSDSSQSTEVLLAPDVLDYAEIEGDLKEQVLVFRYKGKFHAVDHKCPHSSYPLSHGTPFDIEDFGIILSAGLTCPKHGWSFDLFSGMADRARYKLGVWEVQLREIAETKTAVPLGEPEAVTESSDKEVWVRRKQRIG
;
A
#
# COMPACT_ATOMS: atom_id res chain seq x y z
N MET A 1 -50.07 20.37 -5.19
CA MET A 1 -50.60 19.05 -5.60
C MET A 1 -49.53 18.01 -5.32
N LYS A 2 -49.84 17.04 -4.46
CA LYS A 2 -48.92 15.98 -4.01
C LYS A 2 -48.92 14.87 -5.06
N GLY A 3 -47.74 14.42 -5.51
CA GLY A 3 -47.58 13.25 -6.38
C GLY A 3 -46.69 12.22 -5.68
N HIS A 4 -47.32 11.22 -5.06
CA HIS A 4 -46.70 9.96 -4.64
C HIS A 4 -46.40 9.11 -5.87
N ILE A 5 -45.25 8.45 -5.90
CA ILE A 5 -45.04 7.29 -6.76
C ILE A 5 -44.34 6.21 -5.95
N SER A 6 -45.05 5.10 -5.76
CA SER A 6 -44.66 3.93 -4.99
C SER A 6 -43.61 3.07 -5.70
N ALA A 7 -42.76 2.45 -4.90
CA ALA A 7 -41.86 1.37 -5.29
C ALA A 7 -42.62 0.09 -5.68
N VAL A 8 -42.09 -0.64 -6.66
CA VAL A 8 -42.48 -2.03 -6.97
C VAL A 8 -41.22 -2.89 -6.92
N ILE A 9 -41.17 -3.75 -5.91
CA ILE A 9 -40.18 -4.82 -5.72
C ILE A 9 -40.61 -5.98 -6.63
N ARG A 10 -39.69 -6.53 -7.43
CA ARG A 10 -39.86 -7.85 -8.06
C ARG A 10 -38.61 -8.71 -7.84
N SER A 11 -38.80 -9.70 -6.98
CA SER A 11 -37.99 -10.91 -6.79
C SER A 11 -37.88 -11.71 -8.09
N TRP A 12 -36.68 -12.21 -8.40
CA TRP A 12 -36.47 -13.27 -9.38
C TRP A 12 -35.54 -14.34 -8.79
N ALA A 13 -35.97 -15.58 -8.97
CA ALA A 13 -35.45 -16.81 -8.39
C ALA A 13 -34.27 -17.39 -9.18
N SER A 14 -33.39 -18.10 -8.46
CA SER A 14 -32.35 -18.99 -9.01
C SER A 14 -32.92 -20.18 -9.78
N PRO A 15 -32.14 -20.73 -10.72
CA PRO A 15 -32.20 -22.14 -11.06
C PRO A 15 -30.90 -22.89 -10.70
N ASN A 16 -31.14 -24.08 -10.15
CA ASN A 16 -30.25 -25.19 -9.83
C ASN A 16 -29.72 -25.90 -11.11
N ARG A 17 -28.63 -26.69 -10.99
CA ARG A 17 -28.13 -27.80 -11.85
C ARG A 17 -26.62 -27.99 -11.57
N ASP A 18 -25.97 -29.14 -11.55
CA ASP A 18 -26.32 -30.56 -11.42
C ASP A 18 -25.00 -31.24 -10.98
N ALA A 19 -25.11 -32.26 -10.13
CA ALA A 19 -24.00 -33.11 -9.70
C ALA A 19 -23.71 -34.19 -10.75
N ILE A 20 -22.43 -34.43 -11.07
CA ILE A 20 -22.00 -35.62 -11.82
C ILE A 20 -20.94 -36.36 -11.00
N THR A 21 -21.38 -37.48 -10.44
CA THR A 21 -20.57 -38.55 -9.88
C THR A 21 -20.04 -39.42 -11.01
N VAL A 22 -18.73 -39.66 -11.07
CA VAL A 22 -18.15 -40.73 -11.89
C VAL A 22 -17.35 -41.66 -10.99
N ILE A 23 -17.80 -42.91 -10.95
CA ILE A 23 -17.13 -44.06 -10.34
C ILE A 23 -16.26 -44.70 -11.42
N SER A 24 -15.03 -45.08 -11.11
CA SER A 24 -14.33 -46.14 -11.84
C SER A 24 -13.27 -46.81 -10.97
N THR A 25 -13.28 -48.13 -11.01
CA THR A 25 -12.58 -49.13 -10.20
C THR A 25 -11.32 -49.67 -10.89
N THR A 26 -10.37 -50.16 -10.08
CA THR A 26 -9.37 -51.24 -10.34
C THR A 26 -8.31 -50.96 -11.44
N THR A 27 -7.04 -51.35 -11.37
CA THR A 27 -6.42 -52.60 -10.89
C THR A 27 -4.89 -52.42 -10.85
N ASN A 28 -4.20 -53.17 -9.99
CA ASN A 28 -2.75 -53.32 -9.95
C ASN A 28 -2.17 -53.96 -11.23
N ALA A 29 -1.03 -53.47 -11.70
CA ALA A 29 0.02 -54.27 -12.34
C ALA A 29 1.33 -53.47 -12.43
N ALA A 30 2.42 -54.03 -11.90
CA ALA A 30 3.79 -53.59 -12.14
C ALA A 30 4.31 -54.15 -13.48
N PRO A 31 5.28 -53.47 -14.10
CA PRO A 31 6.44 -54.22 -14.58
C PRO A 31 7.79 -53.57 -14.25
N ILE A 32 8.77 -54.45 -14.08
CA ILE A 32 10.21 -54.22 -13.98
C ILE A 32 10.74 -53.93 -15.39
N ILE A 33 11.42 -52.80 -15.61
CA ILE A 33 12.47 -52.68 -16.64
C ILE A 33 13.60 -51.75 -16.13
N ALA A 34 14.83 -52.26 -16.25
CA ALA A 34 16.09 -51.59 -15.97
C ALA A 34 16.42 -50.49 -17.00
N GLY A 35 17.07 -49.42 -16.54
CA GLY A 35 17.63 -48.41 -17.44
C GLY A 35 18.22 -47.24 -16.66
N GLY A 36 19.54 -47.25 -16.46
CA GLY A 36 20.25 -46.12 -15.89
C GLY A 36 20.26 -44.94 -16.86
N ILE A 37 19.86 -43.76 -16.38
CA ILE A 37 20.12 -42.47 -17.01
C ILE A 37 20.47 -41.50 -15.88
N PHE A 38 21.66 -40.92 -15.98
CA PHE A 38 22.18 -39.87 -15.10
C PHE A 38 21.17 -38.72 -14.99
N HIS A 39 20.54 -38.56 -13.83
CA HIS A 39 19.87 -37.31 -13.48
C HIS A 39 20.94 -36.34 -12.95
N SER A 40 21.18 -35.29 -13.74
CA SER A 40 21.80 -34.07 -13.24
C SER A 40 20.89 -33.47 -12.16
N PRO A 41 21.39 -33.08 -10.99
CA PRO A 41 20.58 -32.31 -10.07
C PRO A 41 20.36 -30.93 -10.70
N GLU A 42 19.12 -30.67 -11.11
CA GLU A 42 18.61 -29.34 -11.36
C GLU A 42 18.83 -28.53 -10.07
N MET A 43 19.89 -27.73 -10.04
CA MET A 43 20.09 -26.73 -9.01
C MET A 43 19.00 -25.68 -9.17
N SER A 44 17.85 -25.93 -8.55
CA SER A 44 16.93 -24.88 -8.14
C SER A 44 17.76 -23.88 -7.33
N SER A 45 18.12 -22.78 -7.98
CA SER A 45 18.78 -21.66 -7.33
C SER A 45 17.73 -20.99 -6.45
N PHE A 46 17.50 -21.56 -5.26
CA PHE A 46 16.88 -20.86 -4.16
C PHE A 46 17.89 -19.79 -3.74
N ARG A 47 17.92 -18.70 -4.50
CA ARG A 47 18.57 -17.48 -4.08
C ARG A 47 17.77 -17.03 -2.87
N ALA A 48 18.23 -17.42 -1.68
CA ALA A 48 17.67 -16.92 -0.43
C ALA A 48 17.74 -15.40 -0.54
N ARG A 49 16.57 -14.77 -0.73
CA ARG A 49 16.47 -13.32 -0.81
C ARG A 49 17.15 -12.80 0.44
N SER A 50 18.10 -11.88 0.27
CA SER A 50 18.87 -11.36 1.40
C SER A 50 17.88 -10.95 2.48
N ARG A 51 18.16 -11.25 3.76
CA ARG A 51 17.24 -10.90 4.87
C ARG A 51 16.90 -9.40 4.87
N SER A 52 17.75 -8.57 4.30
CA SER A 52 17.55 -7.14 4.08
C SER A 52 16.42 -6.80 3.09
N GLU A 53 16.12 -7.64 2.11
CA GLU A 53 15.05 -7.43 1.11
C GLU A 53 13.71 -8.06 1.49
N ALA A 54 13.69 -8.97 2.47
CA ALA A 54 12.48 -9.65 2.88
C ALA A 54 11.41 -8.66 3.40
N GLY A 55 10.21 -8.72 2.81
CA GLY A 55 9.04 -7.94 3.23
C GLY A 55 8.97 -6.51 2.69
N TRP A 56 9.94 -6.06 1.89
CA TRP A 56 9.88 -4.77 1.21
C TRP A 56 9.11 -4.87 -0.11
N PHE A 57 8.33 -3.83 -0.42
CA PHE A 57 7.75 -3.63 -1.73
C PHE A 57 8.00 -2.20 -2.21
N LEU A 58 7.99 -2.01 -3.53
CA LEU A 58 8.15 -0.71 -4.17
C LEU A 58 6.79 0.00 -4.20
N ALA A 59 6.68 1.12 -3.49
CA ALA A 59 5.50 1.99 -3.51
C ALA A 59 5.51 2.97 -4.69
N GLY A 60 6.64 3.08 -5.40
CA GLY A 60 6.80 3.90 -6.59
C GLY A 60 8.00 4.84 -6.50
N LEU A 61 8.10 5.74 -7.47
CA LEU A 61 9.15 6.76 -7.52
C LEU A 61 8.81 7.95 -6.62
N SER A 62 9.83 8.60 -6.07
CA SER A 62 9.67 9.75 -5.17
C SER A 62 8.97 10.92 -5.85
N SER A 63 9.19 11.11 -7.16
CA SER A 63 8.51 12.09 -8.01
C SER A 63 7.02 11.81 -8.21
N SER A 64 6.55 10.60 -7.92
CA SER A 64 5.14 10.21 -8.05
C SER A 64 4.29 10.54 -6.82
N PHE A 65 4.90 11.15 -5.79
CA PHE A 65 4.24 11.58 -4.56
C PHE A 65 4.34 13.10 -4.44
N PRO A 66 3.21 13.84 -4.54
CA PRO A 66 3.18 15.26 -4.23
C PRO A 66 3.68 15.51 -2.80
N ASP A 67 4.48 16.54 -2.60
CA ASP A 67 4.86 16.97 -1.26
C ASP A 67 3.77 17.88 -0.69
N LEU A 68 3.17 17.45 0.42
CA LEU A 68 2.03 18.13 1.02
C LEU A 68 2.42 19.43 1.74
N GLY A 69 3.70 19.62 2.08
CA GLY A 69 4.20 20.91 2.58
C GLY A 69 3.37 21.51 3.73
N THR A 70 2.87 22.73 3.54
CA THR A 70 1.99 23.46 4.47
C THR A 70 0.52 23.43 4.04
N ASP A 71 0.16 22.53 3.14
CA ASP A 71 -1.22 22.37 2.72
C ASP A 71 -2.06 21.77 3.86
N GLU A 72 -3.16 22.43 4.18
CA GLU A 72 -4.11 22.00 5.22
C GLU A 72 -5.16 21.01 4.69
N GLY A 73 -5.14 20.74 3.38
CA GLY A 73 -6.03 19.79 2.73
C GLY A 73 -5.82 18.34 3.18
N ASN A 74 -6.85 17.51 3.02
CA ASN A 74 -6.75 16.10 3.35
C ASN A 74 -5.85 15.33 2.35
N LEU A 75 -5.43 14.12 2.71
CA LEU A 75 -4.49 13.31 1.92
C LEU A 75 -5.05 12.83 0.57
N SER A 76 -6.37 12.71 0.38
CA SER A 76 -6.97 12.23 -0.87
C SER A 76 -7.28 13.36 -1.85
N GLU A 77 -7.18 14.62 -1.41
CA GLU A 77 -7.29 15.78 -2.29
C GLU A 77 -6.23 15.76 -3.41
N LEU A 78 -6.70 16.07 -4.62
CA LEU A 78 -5.88 16.08 -5.82
C LEU A 78 -4.96 17.30 -5.83
N ARG A 79 -3.69 17.05 -6.13
CA ARG A 79 -2.62 18.04 -6.20
C ARG A 79 -1.86 17.90 -7.50
N PHE A 80 -1.34 19.01 -7.99
CA PHE A 80 -0.49 19.00 -9.17
C PHE A 80 0.86 18.35 -8.82
N CYS A 81 1.21 17.35 -9.61
CA CYS A 81 2.45 16.62 -9.57
C CYS A 81 3.05 16.69 -10.97
N ASN A 82 3.89 17.71 -11.21
CA ASN A 82 4.29 18.14 -12.55
C ASN A 82 3.06 18.55 -13.38
N THR A 83 2.71 17.77 -14.40
CA THR A 83 1.55 18.01 -15.28
C THR A 83 0.30 17.24 -14.87
N ASP A 84 0.43 16.30 -13.92
CA ASP A 84 -0.65 15.38 -13.57
C ASP A 84 -1.33 15.81 -12.26
N LEU A 85 -2.65 15.60 -12.17
CA LEU A 85 -3.37 15.68 -10.90
C LEU A 85 -3.34 14.31 -10.21
N LYS A 86 -2.74 14.25 -9.02
CA LYS A 86 -2.59 13.02 -8.24
C LYS A 86 -3.07 13.25 -6.80
N PRO A 87 -3.67 12.25 -6.13
CA PRO A 87 -3.94 12.35 -4.71
C PRO A 87 -2.64 12.59 -3.93
N GLY A 88 -2.75 13.26 -2.78
CA GLY A 88 -1.66 13.52 -1.86
C GLY A 88 -1.05 12.26 -1.21
N CYS A 89 -1.70 11.12 -1.40
CA CYS A 89 -1.28 9.82 -0.88
C CYS A 89 -1.56 8.71 -1.89
N LYS A 90 -0.91 7.57 -1.65
CA LYS A 90 -1.22 6.29 -2.31
C LYS A 90 -1.57 5.26 -1.26
N VAL A 91 -2.50 4.36 -1.61
CA VAL A 91 -2.90 3.26 -0.75
C VAL A 91 -2.51 1.95 -1.41
N PHE A 92 -1.98 1.02 -0.65
CA PHE A 92 -1.63 -0.32 -1.13
C PHE A 92 -2.28 -1.37 -0.26
N HIS A 93 -2.93 -2.36 -0.88
CA HIS A 93 -3.25 -3.60 -0.21
C HIS A 93 -1.99 -4.47 -0.18
N VAL A 94 -1.56 -4.89 1.00
CA VAL A 94 -0.31 -5.62 1.19
C VAL A 94 -0.61 -6.91 1.96
N PRO A 95 -0.66 -8.08 1.31
CA PRO A 95 -0.93 -9.34 2.01
C PRO A 95 0.06 -9.56 3.17
N LYS A 96 -0.43 -10.12 4.29
CA LYS A 96 0.46 -10.52 5.41
C LYS A 96 1.40 -11.67 5.07
N SER A 97 0.98 -12.57 4.17
CA SER A 97 1.77 -13.74 3.75
C SER A 97 2.99 -13.33 2.93
N ASP A 98 2.82 -12.38 2.01
CA ASP A 98 3.87 -11.91 1.12
C ASP A 98 3.64 -10.45 0.73
N SER A 99 4.54 -9.57 1.20
CA SER A 99 4.45 -8.13 0.90
C SER A 99 4.84 -7.80 -0.53
N SER A 100 5.50 -8.72 -1.27
CA SER A 100 5.85 -8.49 -2.68
C SER A 100 4.64 -8.57 -3.63
N GLN A 101 3.53 -9.16 -3.16
CA GLN A 101 2.24 -9.21 -3.86
C GLN A 101 1.37 -7.96 -3.58
N SER A 102 1.98 -6.86 -3.13
CA SER A 102 1.27 -5.62 -2.86
C SER A 102 0.66 -5.03 -4.13
N THR A 103 -0.57 -4.53 -4.04
CA THR A 103 -1.26 -3.86 -5.15
C THR A 103 -1.71 -2.47 -4.73
N GLU A 104 -1.55 -1.48 -5.61
CA GLU A 104 -2.07 -0.13 -5.39
C GLU A 104 -3.61 -0.15 -5.47
N VAL A 105 -4.26 0.51 -4.52
CA VAL A 105 -5.70 0.70 -4.44
C VAL A 105 -6.01 2.10 -4.95
N LEU A 106 -6.81 2.19 -6.02
CA LEU A 106 -7.19 3.47 -6.60
C LEU A 106 -8.16 4.21 -5.68
N LEU A 107 -7.79 5.43 -5.28
CA LEU A 107 -8.68 6.35 -4.59
C LEU A 107 -9.56 7.05 -5.63
N ALA A 108 -10.77 6.56 -5.82
CA ALA A 108 -11.71 7.14 -6.77
C ALA A 108 -12.41 8.36 -6.14
N PRO A 109 -12.32 9.56 -6.76
CA PRO A 109 -12.91 10.80 -6.21
C PRO A 109 -14.45 10.85 -6.29
N ASP A 110 -15.08 9.93 -7.02
CA ASP A 110 -16.52 9.88 -7.30
C ASP A 110 -17.30 8.84 -6.47
N VAL A 111 -16.61 8.03 -5.65
CA VAL A 111 -17.27 7.05 -4.78
C VAL A 111 -17.70 7.73 -3.49
N LEU A 112 -18.84 8.42 -3.55
CA LEU A 112 -19.53 9.01 -2.40
C LEU A 112 -20.10 7.96 -1.42
N ASP A 113 -20.00 6.66 -1.73
CA ASP A 113 -20.48 5.58 -0.88
C ASP A 113 -19.35 4.87 -0.13
N TYR A 114 -18.85 5.57 0.90
CA TYR A 114 -17.87 5.05 1.87
C TYR A 114 -18.33 3.77 2.58
N ALA A 115 -19.63 3.48 2.56
CA ALA A 115 -20.23 2.28 3.12
C ALA A 115 -19.85 1.00 2.34
N GLU A 116 -19.50 1.10 1.05
CA GLU A 116 -19.08 -0.05 0.25
C GLU A 116 -17.56 -0.30 0.31
N ILE A 117 -16.76 0.72 0.65
CA ILE A 117 -15.29 0.60 0.90
C ILE A 117 -15.00 0.04 2.30
N GLU A 118 -16.01 -0.10 3.19
CA GLU A 118 -15.85 -0.83 4.45
C GLU A 118 -15.44 -2.31 4.25
N GLY A 119 -15.59 -2.82 3.03
CA GLY A 119 -15.07 -4.09 2.57
C GLY A 119 -13.55 -4.09 2.38
N ASP A 120 -12.83 -4.13 3.51
CA ASP A 120 -11.43 -4.54 3.63
C ASP A 120 -10.33 -3.46 3.58
N LEU A 121 -10.47 -2.43 4.42
CA LEU A 121 -9.35 -1.57 4.85
C LEU A 121 -8.25 -2.33 5.63
N LYS A 122 -8.42 -3.65 5.86
CA LYS A 122 -7.40 -4.45 6.53
C LYS A 122 -6.23 -4.66 5.58
N GLU A 123 -5.05 -4.75 6.17
CA GLU A 123 -3.82 -5.01 5.42
C GLU A 123 -3.48 -3.94 4.37
N GLN A 124 -4.12 -2.77 4.47
CA GLN A 124 -3.81 -1.62 3.64
C GLN A 124 -2.83 -0.68 4.34
N VAL A 125 -1.85 -0.21 3.59
CA VAL A 125 -0.90 0.84 4.00
C VAL A 125 -1.13 2.10 3.18
N LEU A 126 -1.13 3.22 3.86
CA LEU A 126 -1.21 4.57 3.33
C LEU A 126 0.21 5.15 3.28
N VAL A 127 0.65 5.58 2.10
CA VAL A 127 1.99 6.14 1.86
C VAL A 127 1.85 7.55 1.31
N PHE A 128 2.53 8.51 1.91
CA PHE A 128 2.47 9.92 1.49
C PHE A 128 3.76 10.65 1.84
N ARG A 129 3.94 11.83 1.24
CA ARG A 129 5.09 12.72 1.47
C ARG A 129 4.62 14.00 2.13
N TYR A 130 5.15 14.31 3.30
CA TYR A 130 4.81 15.50 4.06
C TYR A 130 6.10 16.23 4.47
N LYS A 131 6.22 17.50 4.08
CA LYS A 131 7.38 18.37 4.33
C LYS A 131 8.71 17.70 4.00
N GLY A 132 8.79 17.10 2.81
CA GLY A 132 9.99 16.44 2.30
C GLY A 132 10.24 15.04 2.85
N LYS A 133 9.44 14.54 3.80
CA LYS A 133 9.61 13.23 4.43
C LYS A 133 8.53 12.26 4.00
N PHE A 134 8.91 11.02 3.77
CA PHE A 134 7.95 9.95 3.46
C PHE A 134 7.46 9.27 4.73
N HIS A 135 6.16 9.06 4.78
CA HIS A 135 5.47 8.38 5.88
C HIS A 135 4.66 7.22 5.33
N ALA A 136 4.63 6.12 6.08
CA ALA A 136 3.81 4.97 5.78
C ALA A 136 3.13 4.47 7.05
N VAL A 137 1.81 4.37 7.03
CA VAL A 137 0.98 3.98 8.19
C VAL A 137 -0.16 3.08 7.75
N ASP A 138 -0.78 2.36 8.68
CA ASP A 138 -2.01 1.62 8.38
C ASP A 138 -3.07 2.59 7.83
N HIS A 139 -3.72 2.23 6.73
CA HIS A 139 -4.79 3.06 6.15
C HIS A 139 -6.03 3.11 7.06
N LYS A 140 -6.23 2.07 7.88
CA LYS A 140 -7.35 1.94 8.80
C LYS A 140 -7.08 2.69 10.11
N CYS A 141 -7.94 3.65 10.45
CA CYS A 141 -7.90 4.30 11.75
C CYS A 141 -8.17 3.28 12.89
N PRO A 142 -7.31 3.20 13.92
CA PRO A 142 -7.45 2.21 15.00
C PRO A 142 -8.65 2.50 15.93
N HIS A 143 -9.22 3.71 15.90
CA HIS A 143 -10.39 4.07 16.69
C HIS A 143 -11.68 3.41 16.16
N SER A 144 -11.99 3.61 14.88
CA SER A 144 -13.28 3.21 14.30
C SER A 144 -13.20 2.81 12.83
N SER A 145 -12.05 2.28 12.39
CA SER A 145 -11.80 1.81 11.03
C SER A 145 -12.03 2.82 9.90
N TYR A 146 -12.00 4.12 10.18
CA TYR A 146 -12.17 5.14 9.14
C TYR A 146 -10.93 5.22 8.24
N PRO A 147 -11.06 5.41 6.91
CA PRO A 147 -9.93 5.53 5.99
C PRO A 147 -9.11 6.79 6.27
N LEU A 148 -7.84 6.61 6.60
CA LEU A 148 -6.90 7.70 6.89
C LEU A 148 -6.38 8.41 5.65
N SER A 149 -6.71 7.94 4.43
CA SER A 149 -6.50 8.72 3.21
C SER A 149 -7.32 10.03 3.20
N HIS A 150 -8.31 10.17 4.07
CA HIS A 150 -9.04 11.43 4.29
C HIS A 150 -8.50 12.20 5.51
N GLY A 151 -7.39 11.74 6.10
CA GLY A 151 -6.75 12.44 7.20
C GLY A 151 -6.05 13.72 6.77
N THR A 152 -5.77 14.59 7.74
CA THR A 152 -4.99 15.81 7.53
C THR A 152 -3.66 15.69 8.28
N PRO A 153 -2.50 15.76 7.60
CA PRO A 153 -1.22 15.78 8.27
C PRO A 153 -0.97 17.12 8.96
N PHE A 154 -0.20 17.11 10.04
CA PHE A 154 0.13 18.34 10.78
C PHE A 154 1.49 18.20 11.49
N ASP A 155 2.07 19.32 11.90
CA ASP A 155 3.30 19.31 12.71
C ASP A 155 2.95 19.16 14.19
N ILE A 156 3.68 18.29 14.88
CA ILE A 156 3.64 18.23 16.34
C ILE A 156 4.75 19.14 16.83
N GLU A 157 4.35 20.27 17.40
CA GLU A 157 5.27 21.33 17.85
C GLU A 157 5.18 21.53 19.37
N ASP A 158 6.28 21.95 19.97
CA ASP A 158 6.33 22.48 21.33
C ASP A 158 7.16 23.77 21.34
N PHE A 159 6.59 24.88 21.80
CA PHE A 159 7.19 26.23 21.78
C PHE A 159 7.84 26.64 20.44
N GLY A 160 7.21 26.31 19.31
CA GLY A 160 7.69 26.66 17.96
C GLY A 160 8.81 25.78 17.44
N ILE A 161 9.12 24.66 18.11
CA ILE A 161 10.04 23.64 17.65
C ILE A 161 9.22 22.44 17.15
N ILE A 162 9.39 22.07 15.88
CA ILE A 162 8.78 20.87 15.30
C ILE A 162 9.47 19.63 15.87
N LEU A 163 8.77 18.91 16.75
CA LEU A 163 9.26 17.68 17.39
C LEU A 163 8.96 16.45 16.55
N SER A 164 7.83 16.46 15.84
CA SER A 164 7.33 15.32 15.06
C SER A 164 6.29 15.77 14.03
N ALA A 165 5.67 14.82 13.35
CA ALA A 165 4.53 15.02 12.47
C ALA A 165 3.40 14.08 12.88
N GLY A 166 2.16 14.54 12.72
CA GLY A 166 0.97 13.79 13.07
C GLY A 166 -0.01 13.67 11.90
N LEU A 167 -1.01 12.81 12.06
CA LEU A 167 -2.14 12.66 11.15
C LEU A 167 -3.45 12.65 11.92
N THR A 168 -4.34 13.58 11.59
CA THR A 168 -5.67 13.69 12.20
C THR A 168 -6.71 12.96 11.39
N CYS A 169 -7.49 12.08 12.03
CA CYS A 169 -8.65 11.42 11.44
C CYS A 169 -9.87 12.35 11.50
N PRO A 170 -10.52 12.68 10.37
CA PRO A 170 -11.59 13.69 10.34
C PRO A 170 -12.89 13.19 10.99
N LYS A 171 -13.10 11.87 11.11
CA LYS A 171 -14.36 11.32 11.65
C LYS A 171 -14.57 11.69 13.12
N HIS A 172 -13.52 11.67 13.93
CA HIS A 172 -13.62 11.89 15.38
C HIS A 172 -12.53 12.81 15.95
N GLY A 173 -11.64 13.36 15.09
CA GLY A 173 -10.57 14.28 15.50
C GLY A 173 -9.41 13.63 16.26
N TRP A 174 -9.26 12.31 16.16
CA TRP A 174 -8.14 11.58 16.77
C TRP A 174 -6.88 11.82 15.98
N SER A 175 -5.78 12.11 16.68
CA SER A 175 -4.51 12.41 16.04
C SER A 175 -3.46 11.38 16.42
N PHE A 176 -2.65 10.98 15.45
CA PHE A 176 -1.63 9.95 15.65
C PHE A 176 -0.28 10.48 15.24
N ASP A 177 0.71 10.32 16.11
CA ASP A 177 2.10 10.61 15.80
C ASP A 177 2.63 9.64 14.71
N LEU A 178 3.19 10.17 13.62
CA LEU A 178 3.54 9.40 12.43
C LEU A 178 4.80 8.53 12.59
N PHE A 179 5.53 8.65 13.70
CA PHE A 179 6.76 7.89 13.95
C PHE A 179 6.56 6.78 14.99
N SER A 180 5.81 7.09 16.04
CA SER A 180 5.50 6.19 17.15
C SER A 180 4.15 5.48 16.98
N GLY A 181 3.24 6.08 16.22
CA GLY A 181 1.85 5.65 16.06
C GLY A 181 0.97 5.98 17.26
N MET A 182 1.48 6.67 18.28
CA MET A 182 0.71 6.94 19.49
C MET A 182 -0.40 7.94 19.21
N ALA A 183 -1.61 7.61 19.68
CA ALA A 183 -2.72 8.55 19.67
C ALA A 183 -2.50 9.68 20.69
N ASP A 184 -3.01 10.87 20.40
CA ASP A 184 -3.06 12.01 21.32
C ASP A 184 -3.95 11.74 22.54
N ARG A 185 -4.93 10.84 22.39
CA ARG A 185 -5.92 10.47 23.41
C ARG A 185 -6.05 8.96 23.54
N ALA A 186 -6.37 8.52 24.74
CA ALA A 186 -6.55 7.11 25.10
C ALA A 186 -5.33 6.23 24.71
N ARG A 187 -5.53 4.91 24.63
CA ARG A 187 -4.43 3.94 24.38
C ARG A 187 -4.54 3.28 23.01
N TYR A 188 -4.92 4.04 21.99
CA TYR A 188 -4.89 3.55 20.61
C TYR A 188 -3.52 3.75 19.99
N LYS A 189 -3.16 2.87 19.06
CA LYS A 189 -1.87 2.91 18.36
C LYS A 189 -2.08 2.62 16.89
N LEU A 190 -1.70 3.58 16.05
CA LEU A 190 -1.64 3.45 14.61
C LEU A 190 -0.43 2.59 14.22
N GLY A 191 -0.61 1.64 13.29
CA GLY A 191 0.52 0.89 12.76
C GLY A 191 1.41 1.78 11.91
N VAL A 192 2.68 1.93 12.30
CA VAL A 192 3.70 2.66 11.54
C VAL A 192 4.57 1.66 10.79
N TRP A 193 4.79 1.94 9.51
CA TRP A 193 5.59 1.13 8.59
C TRP A 193 6.96 1.77 8.39
N GLU A 194 7.93 0.94 8.00
CA GLU A 194 9.26 1.42 7.66
C GLU A 194 9.28 1.88 6.21
N VAL A 195 9.94 3.01 5.97
CA VAL A 195 10.14 3.57 4.63
C VAL A 195 11.64 3.71 4.38
N GLN A 196 12.08 3.32 3.18
CA GLN A 196 13.45 3.47 2.73
C GLN A 196 13.47 4.06 1.33
N LEU A 197 14.23 5.15 1.16
CA LEU A 197 14.55 5.68 -0.17
C LEU A 197 15.79 4.96 -0.70
N ARG A 198 15.70 4.44 -1.92
CA ARG A 198 16.83 3.78 -2.61
C ARG A 198 17.12 4.55 -3.91
N GLU A 199 18.40 4.75 -4.22
CA GLU A 199 18.79 5.32 -5.51
C GLU A 199 18.39 4.37 -6.63
N ILE A 200 17.92 4.92 -7.75
CA ILE A 200 17.68 4.14 -8.95
C ILE A 200 19.05 3.68 -9.46
N ALA A 201 19.27 2.38 -9.57
CA ALA A 201 20.47 1.86 -10.18
C ALA A 201 20.43 2.17 -11.68
N GLU A 202 20.97 3.31 -12.08
CA GLU A 202 21.24 3.59 -13.49
C GLU A 202 22.10 2.45 -14.03
N THR A 203 21.52 1.66 -14.93
CA THR A 203 22.27 0.65 -15.66
C THR A 203 23.29 1.44 -16.48
N LYS A 204 24.54 1.45 -16.03
CA LYS A 204 25.66 2.18 -16.65
C LYS A 204 25.81 1.77 -18.12
N THR A 205 25.08 2.40 -19.02
CA THR A 205 25.44 2.48 -20.42
C THR A 205 26.48 3.60 -20.52
N ALA A 206 27.74 3.20 -20.45
CA ALA A 206 28.86 4.10 -20.71
C ALA A 206 28.78 4.69 -22.12
N VAL A 207 28.91 6.02 -22.26
CA VAL A 207 29.87 6.71 -23.14
C VAL A 207 30.09 8.15 -22.58
N PRO A 208 31.31 8.74 -22.65
CA PRO A 208 31.74 9.83 -21.78
C PRO A 208 31.92 11.22 -22.45
N LEU A 209 32.22 12.21 -21.59
CA LEU A 209 32.89 13.51 -21.78
C LEU A 209 32.08 14.70 -22.34
N GLY A 210 31.78 15.66 -21.45
CA GLY A 210 31.48 17.05 -21.84
C GLY A 210 30.78 17.92 -20.77
N GLU A 211 31.59 18.68 -20.02
CA GLU A 211 31.29 19.95 -19.31
C GLU A 211 30.43 19.96 -18.01
N PRO A 212 30.80 20.78 -16.99
CA PRO A 212 30.07 20.90 -15.74
C PRO A 212 29.13 22.12 -15.79
N GLU A 213 27.86 21.90 -16.12
CA GLU A 213 26.83 22.94 -16.07
C GLU A 213 25.76 22.56 -15.03
N ALA A 214 25.62 23.43 -14.02
CA ALA A 214 24.51 23.60 -13.06
C ALA A 214 23.83 22.35 -12.46
N VAL A 215 24.21 22.05 -11.22
CA VAL A 215 23.54 21.13 -10.29
C VAL A 215 22.10 21.56 -10.03
N THR A 216 21.13 20.85 -10.62
CA THR A 216 19.81 20.58 -10.03
C THR A 216 19.24 19.30 -10.65
N GLU A 217 19.89 18.16 -10.41
CA GLU A 217 19.24 16.87 -10.61
C GLU A 217 18.87 16.32 -9.24
N SER A 218 17.62 16.55 -8.82
CA SER A 218 17.02 15.68 -7.82
C SER A 218 16.88 14.31 -8.49
N SER A 219 17.89 13.46 -8.36
CA SER A 219 17.79 12.07 -8.80
C SER A 219 16.54 11.48 -8.17
N ASP A 220 15.60 11.05 -9.01
CA ASP A 220 14.39 10.42 -8.53
C ASP A 220 14.78 9.14 -7.78
N LYS A 221 14.14 8.87 -6.65
CA LYS A 221 14.46 7.72 -5.79
C LYS A 221 13.30 6.76 -5.73
N GLU A 222 13.61 5.49 -5.52
CA GLU A 222 12.60 4.47 -5.26
C GLU A 222 12.14 4.55 -3.80
N VAL A 223 10.82 4.60 -3.60
CA VAL A 223 10.19 4.57 -2.28
C VAL A 223 9.84 3.13 -1.93
N TRP A 224 10.60 2.54 -1.02
CA TRP A 224 10.37 1.17 -0.54
C TRP A 224 9.69 1.19 0.82
N VAL A 225 8.70 0.32 1.01
CA VAL A 225 7.90 0.24 2.24
C VAL A 225 7.87 -1.19 2.77
N ARG A 226 7.91 -1.37 4.10
CA ARG A 226 7.70 -2.68 4.75
C ARG A 226 7.04 -2.56 6.12
N ARG A 227 6.48 -3.66 6.59
CA ARG A 227 5.99 -3.75 7.98
C ARG A 227 7.16 -3.67 8.95
N LYS A 228 6.97 -2.94 10.05
CA LYS A 228 7.94 -2.88 11.14
C LYS A 228 8.12 -4.27 11.76
N GLN A 229 9.36 -4.74 11.83
CA GLN A 229 9.65 -6.03 12.45
C GLN A 229 9.45 -5.94 13.96
N ARG A 230 8.72 -6.90 14.55
CA ARG A 230 8.72 -7.06 16.01
C ARG A 230 10.05 -7.67 16.41
N ILE A 231 10.93 -6.85 16.98
CA ILE A 231 12.07 -7.36 17.74
C ILE A 231 11.47 -7.94 19.02
N GLY A 232 11.51 -9.26 19.12
CA GLY A 232 11.07 -10.03 20.28
C GLY A 232 12.05 -9.96 21.44
#